data_AF-A0A2V1B2Y4-F1
#
_entry.id   AF-A0A2V1B2Y4-F1
#
_cell.length_a   1.000
_cell.length_b   1.000
_cell.length_c   1.000
_cell.angle_alpha   90.00
_cell.angle_beta   90.00
_cell.angle_gamma   90.00
#
_symmetry.space_group_name_H-M   'P 1'
#
loop_
_entity.id
_entity.type
_entity.pdbx_description
1 polymer ?
#
loop_
_entity_poly.entity_id
_entity_poly.type
_entity_poly.pdbx_seq_one_letter_code
_entity_poly.pdbx_strand_id
1 'polypeptide(L)'
;MASTTQPKNIPILDSEKDWLPWSEYIFIIADEYGVKQYIDPDVLNPGLPVAPVRPTPEMIKPTVLNPLGIPRPTTYSDLDANEREQLRWMNVEYDDDKRIYRKHTEAIAKVRMEIQRTVAIRHF
;
A
#
# COMPACT_ATOMS: atom_id res chain seq x y z
N MET A 1 -5.73 20.33 -16.93
CA MET A 1 -7.20 20.34 -16.73
C MET A 1 -7.64 18.89 -16.71
N ALA A 2 -7.90 18.32 -15.52
CA ALA A 2 -8.36 16.94 -15.42
C ALA A 2 -9.89 16.96 -15.44
N SER A 3 -10.46 16.44 -16.54
CA SER A 3 -11.90 16.26 -16.67
C SER A 3 -12.34 15.12 -15.76
N THR A 4 -12.86 15.44 -14.59
CA THR A 4 -13.60 14.47 -13.77
C THR A 4 -14.96 14.24 -14.43
N THR A 5 -15.00 13.29 -15.36
CA THR A 5 -16.24 12.82 -15.96
C THR A 5 -16.93 11.92 -14.95
N GLN A 6 -17.82 12.45 -14.11
CA GLN A 6 -18.69 11.62 -13.28
C GLN A 6 -19.57 10.75 -14.21
N PRO A 7 -19.54 9.41 -14.09
CA PRO A 7 -20.49 8.58 -14.81
C PRO A 7 -21.89 8.85 -14.27
N LYS A 8 -22.76 9.34 -15.15
CA LYS A 8 -24.13 9.79 -14.86
C LYS A 8 -25.10 8.65 -14.47
N ASN A 9 -24.63 7.41 -14.45
CA ASN A 9 -25.34 6.22 -13.98
C ASN A 9 -24.32 5.32 -13.26
N ILE A 10 -24.43 5.23 -11.93
CA ILE A 10 -23.63 4.28 -11.14
C ILE A 10 -24.30 2.89 -11.31
N PRO A 11 -23.62 1.91 -11.90
CA PRO A 11 -24.19 0.57 -12.09
C PRO A 11 -24.41 -0.10 -10.72
N ILE A 12 -25.55 -0.79 -10.59
CA ILE A 12 -25.89 -1.58 -9.40
C ILE A 12 -25.79 -3.06 -9.76
N LEU A 13 -25.00 -3.83 -9.01
CA LEU A 13 -24.93 -5.28 -9.13
C LEU A 13 -26.17 -5.90 -8.47
N ASP A 14 -27.18 -6.19 -9.28
CA ASP A 14 -28.45 -6.78 -8.85
C ASP A 14 -28.65 -8.20 -9.39
N SER A 15 -28.11 -8.46 -10.58
CA SER A 15 -28.13 -9.71 -11.30
C SER A 15 -26.80 -9.98 -12.01
N GLU A 16 -26.63 -11.19 -12.53
CA GLU A 16 -25.43 -11.57 -13.29
C GLU A 16 -25.21 -10.69 -14.55
N LYS A 17 -26.29 -10.17 -15.15
CA LYS A 17 -26.19 -9.29 -16.33
C LYS A 17 -25.53 -7.95 -16.03
N ASP A 18 -25.57 -7.53 -14.76
CA ASP A 18 -24.99 -6.27 -14.30
C ASP A 18 -23.50 -6.41 -13.99
N TRP A 19 -22.96 -7.65 -13.98
CA TRP A 19 -21.57 -7.92 -13.63
C TRP A 19 -20.57 -7.14 -14.46
N LEU A 20 -20.71 -7.17 -15.79
CA LEU A 20 -19.76 -6.51 -16.68
C LEU A 20 -19.72 -4.98 -16.47
N PRO A 21 -20.83 -4.23 -16.59
CA PRO A 21 -20.79 -2.79 -16.37
C PRO A 21 -20.42 -2.40 -14.93
N TRP A 22 -20.78 -3.22 -13.95
CA TRP A 22 -20.41 -2.99 -12.55
C TRP A 22 -18.91 -3.20 -12.29
N SER A 23 -18.35 -4.31 -12.77
CA SER A 23 -16.92 -4.62 -12.61
C SER A 23 -16.04 -3.60 -13.32
N GLU A 24 -16.41 -3.15 -14.53
CA GLU A 24 -15.72 -2.06 -15.24
C GLU A 24 -15.70 -0.76 -14.43
N TYR A 25 -16.83 -0.40 -13.82
CA TYR A 25 -16.91 0.78 -12.94
C TYR A 25 -15.96 0.67 -11.74
N ILE A 26 -15.96 -0.49 -11.05
CA ILE A 26 -15.06 -0.73 -9.92
C ILE A 26 -13.60 -0.71 -10.36
N PHE A 27 -13.26 -1.28 -11.51
CA PHE A 27 -11.89 -1.29 -12.04
C PHE A 27 -11.41 0.09 -12.47
N ILE A 28 -12.28 0.94 -13.04
CA ILE A 28 -11.93 2.34 -13.34
C ILE A 28 -11.53 3.07 -12.06
N ILE A 29 -12.32 2.94 -10.98
CA ILE A 29 -12.00 3.56 -9.70
C ILE A 29 -10.71 2.98 -9.11
N ALA A 30 -10.54 1.66 -9.18
CA ALA A 30 -9.34 1.01 -8.67
C ALA A 30 -8.08 1.40 -9.45
N ASP A 31 -8.17 1.56 -10.78
CA ASP A 31 -7.09 2.04 -11.65
C ASP A 31 -6.75 3.51 -11.36
N GLU A 32 -7.74 4.38 -11.15
CA GLU A 32 -7.52 5.79 -10.75
C GLU A 32 -6.69 5.90 -9.46
N TYR A 33 -6.90 4.96 -8.54
CA TYR A 33 -6.15 4.89 -7.29
C TYR A 33 -4.88 4.03 -7.35
N GLY A 34 -4.60 3.35 -8.47
CA GLY A 34 -3.45 2.47 -8.63
C GLY A 34 -3.51 1.20 -7.77
N VAL A 35 -4.72 0.76 -7.39
CA VAL A 35 -4.94 -0.39 -6.49
C VAL A 35 -5.66 -1.56 -7.15
N LYS A 36 -5.89 -1.50 -8.48
CA LYS A 36 -6.57 -2.57 -9.23
C LYS A 36 -6.02 -3.96 -8.95
N GLN A 37 -4.69 -4.11 -8.89
CA GLN A 37 -4.04 -5.39 -8.60
C GLN A 37 -4.50 -6.05 -7.30
N TYR A 38 -5.02 -5.28 -6.33
CA TYR A 38 -5.49 -5.79 -5.03
C TYR A 38 -6.98 -6.17 -5.03
N ILE A 39 -7.72 -5.80 -6.07
CA ILE A 39 -9.18 -5.93 -6.15
C ILE A 39 -9.58 -6.84 -7.32
N ASP A 40 -8.72 -6.95 -8.33
CA ASP A 40 -8.92 -7.78 -9.50
C ASP A 40 -9.04 -9.26 -9.12
N PRO A 41 -10.20 -9.91 -9.36
CA PRO A 41 -10.41 -11.32 -9.04
C PRO A 41 -9.59 -12.27 -9.92
N ASP A 42 -9.09 -11.81 -11.07
CA ASP A 42 -8.26 -12.62 -11.97
C ASP A 42 -6.81 -12.74 -11.47
N VAL A 43 -6.41 -11.86 -10.55
CA VAL A 43 -5.10 -11.93 -9.90
C VAL A 43 -5.15 -12.98 -8.79
N LEU A 44 -4.55 -14.14 -9.05
CA LEU A 44 -4.39 -15.19 -8.04
C LEU A 44 -3.49 -14.71 -6.89
N ASN A 45 -4.04 -14.66 -5.68
CA ASN A 45 -3.37 -14.19 -4.46
C ASN A 45 -2.74 -12.79 -4.64
N PRO A 46 -3.55 -11.73 -4.77
CA PRO A 46 -3.06 -10.38 -5.08
C PRO A 46 -2.18 -9.75 -3.99
N GLY A 47 -2.03 -10.43 -2.86
CA GLY A 47 -1.37 -9.92 -1.68
C GLY A 47 -2.12 -8.72 -1.08
N LEU A 48 -1.56 -8.18 -0.01
CA LEU A 48 -1.92 -6.87 0.49
C LEU A 48 -0.75 -5.93 0.27
N PRO A 49 -0.98 -4.59 0.23
CA PRO A 49 0.12 -3.65 0.33
C PRO A 49 1.01 -4.05 1.51
N VAL A 50 2.32 -4.12 1.29
CA VAL A 50 3.27 -4.49 2.34
C VAL A 50 3.64 -3.22 3.10
N ALA A 51 3.49 -3.25 4.43
CA ALA A 51 3.93 -2.15 5.27
C ALA A 51 5.47 -2.04 5.19
N PRO A 52 6.03 -0.86 4.92
CA PRO A 52 7.47 -0.69 4.88
C PRO A 52 8.06 -0.94 6.27
N VAL A 53 9.29 -1.45 6.31
CA VAL A 53 10.01 -1.74 7.55
C VAL A 53 10.87 -0.54 7.91
N ARG A 54 10.80 -0.10 9.17
CA ARG A 54 11.59 1.03 9.64
C ARG A 54 13.10 0.68 9.60
N PRO A 55 13.94 1.51 8.96
CA PRO A 55 15.37 1.29 8.96
C PRO A 55 15.98 1.30 10.36
N THR A 56 16.88 0.36 10.63
CA THR A 56 17.63 0.27 11.89
C THR A 56 19.14 0.37 11.62
N PRO A 57 19.95 0.76 12.62
CA PRO A 57 21.41 0.75 12.48
C PRO A 57 21.98 -0.62 12.07
N GLU A 58 21.34 -1.70 12.49
CA GLU A 58 21.69 -3.08 12.13
C GLU A 58 21.60 -3.35 10.63
N MET A 59 20.74 -2.63 9.89
CA MET A 59 20.62 -2.78 8.44
C MET A 59 21.84 -2.23 7.68
N ILE A 60 22.58 -1.30 8.29
CA ILE A 60 23.82 -0.73 7.72
C ILE A 60 25.02 -1.53 8.19
N LYS A 61 25.05 -1.83 9.48
CA LYS A 61 26.13 -2.56 10.13
C LYS A 61 25.50 -3.60 11.05
N PRO A 62 25.45 -4.88 10.67
CA PRO A 62 24.68 -5.88 11.42
C PRO A 62 25.17 -6.14 12.84
N THR A 63 26.47 -6.01 13.09
CA THR A 63 27.06 -6.43 14.37
C THR A 63 28.31 -5.64 14.67
N VAL A 64 28.47 -5.27 15.95
CA VAL A 64 29.68 -4.66 16.50
C VAL A 64 30.16 -5.44 17.71
N LEU A 65 31.47 -5.45 17.93
CA LEU A 65 32.05 -6.04 19.14
C LEU A 65 31.89 -5.07 20.30
N ASN A 66 31.40 -5.56 21.43
CA ASN A 66 31.45 -4.80 22.68
C ASN A 66 32.90 -4.75 23.23
N PRO A 67 33.18 -4.01 24.32
CA PRO A 67 34.52 -3.93 24.90
C PRO A 67 35.12 -5.27 25.36
N LEU A 68 34.29 -6.31 25.53
CA LEU A 68 34.67 -7.67 25.88
C LEU A 68 34.89 -8.58 24.65
N GLY A 69 34.81 -8.03 23.44
CA GLY A 69 34.94 -8.80 22.19
C GLY A 69 33.71 -9.65 21.86
N ILE A 70 32.58 -9.44 22.54
CA ILE A 70 31.34 -10.19 22.30
C ILE A 70 30.52 -9.46 21.23
N PRO A 71 30.08 -10.16 20.17
CA PRO A 71 29.20 -9.59 19.16
C PRO A 71 27.89 -9.10 19.77
N ARG A 72 27.49 -7.87 19.47
CA ARG A 72 26.19 -7.31 19.83
C ARG A 72 25.55 -6.58 18.64
N PRO A 73 24.22 -6.39 18.65
CA PRO A 73 23.55 -5.58 17.65
C PRO A 73 24.06 -4.14 17.68
N THR A 74 24.15 -3.56 16.50
CA THR A 74 24.63 -2.20 16.31
C THR A 74 23.60 -1.20 16.76
N THR A 75 24.05 -0.20 17.51
CA THR A 75 23.23 0.94 17.91
C THR A 75 23.62 2.18 17.12
N TYR A 76 22.79 3.23 17.16
CA TYR A 76 23.08 4.48 16.44
C TYR A 76 24.43 5.11 16.82
N SER A 77 24.85 4.98 18.08
CA SER A 77 26.11 5.51 18.58
C SER A 77 27.34 4.83 17.96
N ASP A 78 27.19 3.59 17.50
CA ASP A 78 28.25 2.79 16.88
C ASP A 78 28.49 3.13 15.40
N LEU A 79 27.60 3.94 14.82
CA LEU A 79 27.68 4.38 13.44
C LEU A 79 28.62 5.59 13.30
N ASP A 80 29.45 5.57 12.27
CA ASP A 80 30.25 6.73 11.85
C ASP A 80 29.40 7.80 11.13
N ALA A 81 30.01 8.90 10.71
CA ALA A 81 29.30 10.02 10.07
C ALA A 81 28.62 9.62 8.75
N ASN A 82 29.27 8.78 7.94
CA ASN A 82 28.74 8.34 6.66
C ASN A 82 27.62 7.30 6.87
N GLU A 83 27.83 6.35 7.79
CA GLU A 83 26.83 5.35 8.17
C GLU A 83 25.56 6.02 8.74
N ARG A 84 25.70 7.10 9.53
CA ARG A 84 24.55 7.89 10.02
C ARG A 84 23.81 8.61 8.92
N GLU A 85 24.54 9.20 7.97
CA GLU A 85 23.91 9.88 6.83
C GLU A 85 23.18 8.86 5.94
N GLN A 86 23.75 7.68 5.70
CA GLN A 86 23.06 6.60 5.01
C GLN A 86 21.78 6.18 5.74
N LEU A 87 21.80 6.04 7.07
CA LEU A 87 20.60 5.73 7.86
C LEU A 87 19.53 6.81 7.70
N ARG A 88 19.95 8.07 7.62
CA ARG A 88 19.05 9.20 7.41
C ARG A 88 18.38 9.11 6.04
N TRP A 89 19.13 8.81 4.97
CA TRP A 89 18.57 8.59 3.63
C TRP A 89 17.56 7.44 3.62
N MET A 90 17.89 6.31 4.23
CA MET A 90 16.97 5.18 4.34
C MET A 90 15.68 5.57 5.09
N ASN A 91 15.76 6.39 6.14
CA ASN A 91 14.57 6.86 6.86
C ASN A 91 13.70 7.79 6.00
N VAL A 92 14.29 8.62 5.14
CA VAL A 92 13.55 9.47 4.20
C VAL A 92 12.77 8.59 3.21
N GLU A 93 13.43 7.60 2.62
CA GLU A 93 12.80 6.62 1.72
C GLU A 93 11.66 5.86 2.42
N TYR A 94 11.90 5.39 3.65
CA TYR A 94 10.88 4.75 4.47
C TYR A 94 9.65 5.64 4.72
N ASP A 95 9.83 6.94 4.98
CA ASP A 95 8.71 7.85 5.20
C ASP A 95 7.89 8.07 3.91
N ASP A 96 8.56 8.13 2.76
CA ASP A 96 7.90 8.21 1.45
C ASP A 96 7.12 6.92 1.14
N ASP A 97 7.74 5.74 1.35
CA ASP A 97 7.08 4.44 1.20
C ASP A 97 5.88 4.30 2.13
N LYS A 98 6.03 4.77 3.38
CA LYS A 98 4.95 4.72 4.37
C LYS A 98 3.77 5.60 3.96
N ARG A 99 4.04 6.75 3.32
CA ARG A 99 3.00 7.60 2.75
C ARG A 99 2.28 6.90 1.60
N ILE A 100 3.01 6.24 0.69
CA ILE A 100 2.44 5.47 -0.41
C ILE A 100 1.58 4.31 0.12
N TYR A 101 2.10 3.54 1.07
CA TYR A 101 1.39 2.45 1.73
C TYR A 101 0.06 2.91 2.34
N ARG A 102 0.06 4.04 3.06
CA ARG A 102 -1.17 4.63 3.62
C ARG A 102 -2.16 5.00 2.53
N LYS A 103 -1.70 5.66 1.46
CA LYS A 103 -2.54 6.04 0.32
C LYS A 103 -3.18 4.83 -0.34
N HIS A 104 -2.43 3.74 -0.56
CA HIS A 104 -2.98 2.49 -1.10
C HIS A 104 -4.01 1.87 -0.14
N THR A 105 -3.72 1.83 1.16
CA THR A 105 -4.65 1.29 2.15
C THR A 105 -5.98 2.06 2.18
N GLU A 106 -5.92 3.39 2.16
CA GLU A 106 -7.09 4.25 2.09
C GLU A 106 -7.86 4.08 0.78
N ALA A 107 -7.16 3.94 -0.34
CA ALA A 107 -7.77 3.70 -1.65
C ALA A 107 -8.52 2.36 -1.70
N ILE A 108 -7.91 1.28 -1.19
CA ILE A 108 -8.58 -0.03 -1.09
C ILE A 108 -9.85 0.08 -0.25
N ALA A 109 -9.80 0.80 0.88
CA ALA A 109 -10.98 1.04 1.70
C ALA A 109 -12.08 1.81 0.94
N LYS A 110 -11.71 2.83 0.14
CA LYS A 110 -12.66 3.56 -0.71
C LYS A 110 -13.32 2.66 -1.76
N VAL A 111 -12.52 1.87 -2.49
CA VAL A 111 -13.09 0.94 -3.47
C VAL A 111 -14.01 -0.07 -2.79
N ARG A 112 -13.65 -0.56 -1.60
CA ARG A 112 -14.52 -1.46 -0.82
C ARG A 112 -15.85 -0.80 -0.45
N MET A 113 -15.85 0.48 -0.05
CA MET A 113 -17.09 1.21 0.21
C MET A 113 -17.94 1.36 -1.05
N GLU A 114 -17.32 1.64 -2.21
CA GLU A 114 -18.06 1.74 -3.48
C GLU A 114 -18.64 0.39 -3.91
N ILE A 115 -17.90 -0.71 -3.77
CA ILE A 115 -18.42 -2.07 -3.95
C ILE A 115 -19.65 -2.27 -3.06
N GLN A 116 -19.55 -1.95 -1.77
CA GLN A 116 -20.67 -2.14 -0.84
C GLN A 116 -21.89 -1.27 -1.20
N ARG A 117 -21.66 -0.05 -1.67
CA ARG A 117 -22.72 0.89 -2.06
C ARG A 117 -23.46 0.46 -3.33
N THR A 118 -22.77 -0.25 -4.22
CA THR A 118 -23.24 -0.59 -5.56
C THR A 118 -23.71 -2.03 -5.70
N VAL A 119 -23.65 -2.82 -4.63
CA VAL A 119 -24.31 -4.14 -4.56
C VAL A 119 -25.75 -3.95 -4.07
N ALA A 120 -26.71 -4.62 -4.70
CA ALA A 120 -28.11 -4.50 -4.30
C ALA A 120 -28.35 -5.03 -2.87
N ILE A 121 -29.14 -4.29 -2.09
CA ILE A 121 -29.38 -4.52 -0.66
C ILE A 121 -29.85 -5.95 -0.34
N ARG A 122 -30.57 -6.60 -1.27
CA ARG A 122 -31.08 -7.98 -1.09
C ARG A 122 -30.00 -9.06 -1.10
N HIS A 123 -28.76 -8.71 -1.48
CA HIS A 123 -27.59 -9.59 -1.49
C HIS A 123 -26.67 -9.35 -0.28
N PHE A 124 -27.07 -8.48 0.66
CA PHE A 124 -26.45 -8.33 1.99
C PHE A 124 -27.22 -9.14 3.04
#